data_AF-A0A7T2TJK8-F1
#
_entry.id   AF-A0A7T2TJK8-F1
#
_cell.length_a   1.000
_cell.length_b   1.000
_cell.length_c   1.000
_cell.angle_alpha   90.00
_cell.angle_beta   90.00
_cell.angle_gamma   90.00
#
_symmetry.space_group_name_H-M   'P 1'
#
loop_
_entity.id
_entity.type
_entity.pdbx_description
1 polymer ?
#
loop_
_entity_poly.entity_id
_entity_poly.type
_entity_poly.pdbx_seq_one_letter_code
_entity_poly.pdbx_strand_id
1 'polypeptide(L)'
;MNTVDRPDAIGTQLLPQGRRARWIARWLPLITVAAWIAMIWIPVFDSGNDRGPRLLVTSLGEHPISPENFDVAFVLPWAAILVCAVTAWLSRSLTLWSPAAVIVGLVLLVALVAMIMDPPFFMWDGQDEQGRWIGGMEIGYPAPGAALWALGSAALIVGGIFGLAGSRHCRHRRHAERFSGSRF
;
A
#
# COMPACT_ATOMS: atom_id res chain seq x y z
N MET A 1 10.11 -27.54 -55.56
CA MET A 1 9.49 -26.31 -55.03
C MET A 1 8.96 -26.63 -53.65
N ASN A 2 9.83 -26.54 -52.63
CA ASN A 2 9.47 -26.77 -51.23
C ASN A 2 9.65 -25.43 -50.50
N THR A 3 8.54 -24.86 -50.06
CA THR A 3 8.49 -23.69 -49.19
C THR A 3 9.01 -24.09 -47.82
N VAL A 4 10.22 -23.62 -47.49
CA VAL A 4 10.74 -23.68 -46.13
C VAL A 4 9.82 -22.82 -45.27
N ASP A 5 9.06 -23.48 -44.40
CA ASP A 5 8.25 -22.83 -43.37
C ASP A 5 9.19 -22.00 -42.50
N ARG A 6 9.07 -20.68 -42.61
CA ARG A 6 9.82 -19.73 -41.82
C ARG A 6 9.17 -19.76 -40.43
N PRO A 7 9.88 -20.01 -39.33
CA PRO A 7 9.29 -19.86 -38.01
C PRO A 7 8.93 -18.38 -37.82
N ASP A 8 7.65 -18.10 -37.97
CA ASP A 8 7.05 -16.79 -37.80
C ASP A 8 7.38 -16.25 -36.40
N ALA A 9 8.12 -15.15 -36.38
CA ALA A 9 7.82 -13.94 -35.61
C ALA A 9 7.10 -14.04 -34.24
N ILE A 10 7.41 -15.00 -33.37
CA ILE A 10 7.10 -14.93 -31.92
C ILE A 10 8.15 -14.05 -31.19
N GLY A 11 9.00 -13.32 -31.92
CA GLY A 11 10.08 -12.51 -31.37
C GLY A 11 9.71 -11.06 -31.02
N THR A 12 8.57 -10.54 -31.49
CA THR A 12 8.37 -9.08 -31.56
C THR A 12 7.32 -8.48 -30.63
N GLN A 13 6.48 -9.27 -29.93
CA GLN A 13 5.45 -8.71 -29.05
C GLN A 13 5.78 -8.70 -27.53
N LEU A 14 6.86 -9.34 -27.07
CA LEU A 14 7.13 -9.51 -25.63
C LEU A 14 8.12 -8.51 -25.01
N LEU A 15 8.87 -7.75 -25.82
CA LEU A 15 9.79 -6.70 -25.34
C LEU A 15 9.09 -5.49 -24.67
N PRO A 16 7.89 -5.03 -25.08
CA PRO A 16 7.20 -3.91 -24.42
C PRO A 16 6.65 -4.26 -23.03
N GLN A 17 6.22 -5.51 -22.80
CA GLN A 17 5.53 -5.91 -21.57
C GLN A 17 6.46 -5.90 -20.35
N GLY A 18 7.69 -6.39 -20.47
CA GLY A 18 8.65 -6.39 -19.36
C GLY A 18 9.07 -4.96 -18.93
N ARG A 19 9.21 -4.05 -19.89
CA ARG A 19 9.53 -2.63 -19.60
C ARG A 19 8.35 -1.91 -18.97
N ARG A 20 7.12 -2.14 -19.47
CA ARG A 20 5.88 -1.58 -18.90
C ARG A 20 5.60 -2.11 -17.49
N ALA A 21 5.70 -3.41 -17.25
CA ALA A 21 5.50 -4.00 -15.92
C ALA A 21 6.51 -3.46 -14.90
N ARG A 22 7.78 -3.28 -15.31
CA ARG A 22 8.82 -2.67 -14.46
C ARG A 22 8.55 -1.20 -14.17
N TRP A 23 8.01 -0.46 -15.14
CA TRP A 23 7.64 0.94 -14.97
C TRP A 23 6.45 1.04 -13.99
N ILE A 24 5.38 0.28 -14.23
CA ILE A 24 4.20 0.20 -13.35
C ILE A 24 4.59 -0.14 -11.91
N ALA A 25 5.45 -1.14 -11.70
CA ALA A 25 5.94 -1.53 -10.38
C ALA A 25 6.70 -0.42 -9.63
N ARG A 26 7.30 0.55 -10.34
CA ARG A 26 8.02 1.68 -9.72
C ARG A 26 7.14 2.86 -9.36
N TRP A 27 6.05 3.06 -10.08
CA TRP A 27 5.13 4.19 -9.85
C TRP A 27 4.02 3.86 -8.87
N LEU A 28 3.55 2.61 -8.82
CA LEU A 28 2.50 2.19 -7.88
C LEU A 28 2.80 2.49 -6.40
N PRO A 29 4.04 2.30 -5.88
CA PRO A 29 4.36 2.69 -4.51
C PRO A 29 4.22 4.19 -4.24
N LEU A 30 4.43 5.03 -5.27
CA LEU A 30 4.25 6.48 -5.14
C LEU A 30 2.76 6.85 -5.00
N ILE A 31 1.86 6.06 -5.59
CA ILE A 31 0.41 6.22 -5.39
C ILE A 31 0.08 5.92 -3.92
N THR A 32 0.65 4.87 -3.35
CA THR A 32 0.49 4.56 -1.92
C THR A 32 0.99 5.69 -1.03
N VAL A 33 2.19 6.22 -1.31
CA VAL A 33 2.73 7.38 -0.58
C VAL A 33 1.80 8.59 -0.69
N ALA A 34 1.34 8.92 -1.90
CA ALA A 34 0.43 10.05 -2.12
C ALA A 34 -0.90 9.88 -1.39
N ALA A 35 -1.47 8.67 -1.40
CA ALA A 35 -2.69 8.36 -0.65
C ALA A 35 -2.48 8.51 0.86
N TRP A 36 -1.33 8.04 1.38
CA TRP A 36 -0.96 8.18 2.79
C TRP A 36 -0.74 9.62 3.21
N ILE A 37 -0.12 10.43 2.35
CA ILE A 37 0.01 11.88 2.54
C ILE A 37 -1.38 12.52 2.58
N ALA A 38 -2.26 12.22 1.62
CA ALA A 38 -3.62 12.77 1.59
C ALA A 38 -4.42 12.45 2.87
N MET A 39 -4.23 11.27 3.46
CA MET A 39 -4.87 10.85 4.71
C MET A 39 -4.38 11.59 5.96
N ILE A 40 -3.40 12.47 5.85
CA ILE A 40 -3.06 13.43 6.92
C ILE A 40 -4.22 14.42 7.12
N TRP A 41 -4.88 14.81 6.04
CA TRP A 41 -5.99 15.78 6.07
C TRP A 41 -7.36 15.13 5.91
N ILE A 42 -7.40 13.93 5.32
CA ILE A 42 -8.64 13.18 5.11
C ILE A 42 -8.71 12.06 6.15
N PRO A 43 -9.62 12.14 7.14
CA PRO A 43 -9.68 11.15 8.21
C PRO A 43 -10.03 9.77 7.65
N VAL A 44 -9.38 8.76 8.22
CA VAL A 44 -9.64 7.34 8.01
C VAL A 44 -10.85 6.92 8.84
N PHE A 45 -10.92 7.37 10.09
CA PHE A 45 -12.08 7.19 10.96
C PHE A 45 -12.51 8.54 11.55
N ASP A 46 -13.81 8.72 11.68
CA ASP A 46 -14.42 9.94 12.19
C ASP A 46 -15.68 9.60 12.99
N SER A 47 -15.82 10.14 14.21
CA SER A 47 -17.05 9.96 14.99
C SER A 47 -18.18 10.88 14.53
N GLY A 48 -17.89 11.91 13.74
CA GLY A 48 -18.89 12.82 13.16
C GLY A 48 -19.54 13.77 14.18
N ASN A 49 -19.00 13.86 15.41
CA ASN A 49 -19.47 14.79 16.41
C ASN A 49 -18.93 16.20 16.13
N ASP A 50 -19.82 17.17 15.93
CA ASP A 50 -19.47 18.56 15.60
C ASP A 50 -19.63 19.53 16.79
N ARG A 51 -20.16 19.06 17.93
CA ARG A 51 -20.52 19.91 19.08
C ARG A 51 -19.89 19.45 20.40
N GLY A 52 -19.17 18.33 20.40
CA GLY A 52 -18.54 17.75 21.58
C GLY A 52 -17.21 17.07 21.25
N PRO A 53 -16.70 16.22 22.15
CA PRO A 53 -15.49 15.43 21.91
C PRO A 53 -15.65 14.59 20.64
N ARG A 54 -14.66 14.67 19.75
CA ARG A 54 -14.69 14.02 18.44
C ARG A 54 -13.46 13.13 18.28
N LEU A 55 -13.69 11.90 17.83
CA LEU A 55 -12.60 11.02 17.44
C LEU A 55 -12.26 11.27 15.98
N LEU A 56 -11.00 11.58 15.70
CA LEU A 56 -10.48 11.70 14.35
C LEU A 56 -9.22 10.84 14.25
N VAL A 57 -9.23 9.85 13.37
CA VAL A 57 -8.06 9.01 13.10
C VAL A 57 -7.57 9.29 11.69
N THR A 58 -6.32 9.69 11.57
CA THR A 58 -5.63 10.02 10.30
C THR A 58 -4.49 9.04 10.06
N SER A 59 -3.76 9.19 8.95
CA SER A 59 -2.52 8.41 8.74
C SER A 59 -1.39 8.75 9.72
N LEU A 60 -1.53 9.82 10.53
CA LEU A 60 -0.59 10.18 11.59
C LEU A 60 -1.01 9.67 12.98
N GLY A 61 -2.21 9.11 13.10
CA GLY A 61 -2.78 8.67 14.37
C GLY A 61 -4.05 9.41 14.75
N GLU A 62 -4.40 9.29 16.02
CA GLU A 62 -5.58 9.90 16.62
C GLU A 62 -5.35 11.39 16.90
N HIS A 63 -6.40 12.19 16.69
CA HIS A 63 -6.43 13.62 16.98
C HIS A 63 -7.28 13.90 18.23
N PRO A 64 -6.85 14.82 19.13
CA PRO A 64 -5.66 15.66 19.01
C PRO A 64 -4.34 14.88 19.18
N ILE A 65 -3.37 15.19 18.31
CA ILE A 65 -2.03 14.58 18.35
C ILE A 65 -1.34 15.07 19.63
N SER A 66 -1.36 14.23 20.66
CA SER A 66 -0.57 14.46 21.86
C SER A 66 0.88 14.06 21.58
N PRO A 67 1.88 14.95 21.77
CA PRO A 67 3.30 14.64 21.54
C PRO A 67 3.81 13.44 22.35
N GLU A 68 3.14 13.16 23.46
CA GLU A 68 3.37 12.05 24.38
C GLU A 68 2.77 10.72 23.90
N ASN A 69 1.95 10.71 22.84
CA ASN A 69 1.31 9.55 22.24
C ASN A 69 1.70 9.36 20.77
N PHE A 70 3.00 9.45 20.43
CA PHE A 70 3.48 9.01 19.12
C PHE A 70 3.31 7.49 18.99
N ASP A 71 2.15 7.07 18.51
CA ASP A 71 1.81 5.66 18.43
C ASP A 71 2.59 4.98 17.29
N VAL A 72 3.39 3.99 17.68
CA VAL A 72 4.21 3.15 16.79
C VAL A 72 3.34 2.48 15.73
N ALA A 73 2.06 2.23 16.03
CA ALA A 73 1.09 1.68 15.10
C ALA A 73 0.92 2.51 13.81
N PHE A 74 1.18 3.83 13.86
CA PHE A 74 1.08 4.72 12.69
C PHE A 74 2.45 5.03 12.07
N VAL A 75 3.52 5.08 12.87
CA VAL A 75 4.89 5.32 12.38
C VAL A 75 5.41 4.14 11.56
N LEU A 76 5.13 2.91 11.99
CA LEU A 76 5.65 1.71 11.34
C LEU A 76 5.10 1.50 9.91
N PRO A 77 3.80 1.70 9.63
CA PRO A 77 3.27 1.77 8.28
C PRO A 77 3.95 2.81 7.39
N TRP A 78 4.13 4.04 7.88
CA TRP A 78 4.85 5.10 7.15
C TRP A 78 6.26 4.66 6.76
N ALA A 79 7.02 4.12 7.72
CA ALA A 79 8.37 3.63 7.48
C ALA A 79 8.37 2.50 6.42
N ALA A 80 7.47 1.53 6.54
CA ALA A 80 7.36 0.42 5.60
C ALA A 80 7.04 0.90 4.16
N ILE A 81 6.10 1.84 4.02
CA ILE A 81 5.70 2.40 2.72
C ILE A 81 6.84 3.18 2.09
N LEU A 82 7.53 4.03 2.86
CA LEU A 82 8.66 4.82 2.37
C LEU A 82 9.83 3.91 1.96
N VAL A 83 10.16 2.90 2.77
CA VAL A 83 11.16 1.89 2.42
C VAL A 83 10.76 1.17 1.13
N CYS A 84 9.51 0.72 0.99
CA CYS A 84 9.01 0.12 -0.24
C CYS A 84 9.13 1.06 -1.44
N ALA A 85 8.76 2.33 -1.31
CA ALA A 85 8.84 3.30 -2.39
C ALA A 85 10.29 3.57 -2.83
N VAL A 86 11.19 3.82 -1.87
CA VAL A 86 12.61 4.10 -2.15
C VAL A 86 13.30 2.87 -2.76
N THR A 87 13.07 1.69 -2.19
CA THR A 87 13.69 0.45 -2.66
C THR A 87 13.18 0.04 -4.05
N ALA A 88 11.93 0.36 -4.44
CA ALA A 88 11.42 0.12 -5.78
C ALA A 88 12.27 0.82 -6.87
N TRP A 89 12.71 2.04 -6.56
CA TRP A 89 13.48 2.88 -7.47
C TRP A 89 14.97 2.51 -7.49
N LEU A 90 15.57 2.30 -6.31
CA LEU A 90 16.98 1.97 -6.17
C LEU A 90 17.31 0.54 -6.63
N SER A 91 16.35 -0.38 -6.53
CA SER A 91 16.60 -1.79 -6.85
C SER A 91 16.82 -2.00 -8.34
N ARG A 92 18.00 -2.54 -8.68
CA ARG A 92 18.29 -3.08 -10.03
C ARG A 92 17.49 -4.36 -10.31
N SER A 93 17.15 -5.11 -9.25
CA SER A 93 16.41 -6.36 -9.28
C SER A 93 15.18 -6.27 -8.38
N LEU A 94 13.99 -6.44 -8.94
CA LEU A 94 12.72 -6.37 -8.19
C LEU A 94 12.36 -7.69 -7.50
N THR A 95 13.23 -8.70 -7.57
CA THR A 95 12.90 -10.08 -7.18
C THR A 95 12.60 -10.22 -5.68
N LEU A 96 13.30 -9.48 -4.81
CA LEU A 96 13.06 -9.42 -3.36
C LEU A 96 12.08 -8.31 -2.97
N TRP A 97 12.08 -7.21 -3.73
CA TRP A 97 11.18 -6.08 -3.51
C TRP A 97 9.71 -6.46 -3.71
N SER A 98 9.43 -7.23 -4.75
CA SER A 98 8.08 -7.57 -5.16
C SER A 98 7.29 -8.36 -4.10
N PRO A 99 7.81 -9.46 -3.53
CA PRO A 99 7.11 -10.16 -2.44
C PRO A 99 6.99 -9.29 -1.18
N ALA A 100 8.00 -8.47 -0.86
CA ALA A 100 7.94 -7.55 0.28
C ALA A 100 6.81 -6.51 0.11
N ALA A 101 6.67 -5.92 -1.08
CA ALA A 101 5.60 -4.97 -1.38
C ALA A 101 4.20 -5.60 -1.28
N VAL A 102 4.04 -6.86 -1.74
CA VAL A 102 2.77 -7.60 -1.57
C VAL A 102 2.47 -7.83 -0.09
N ILE A 103 3.46 -8.27 0.69
CA ILE A 103 3.29 -8.51 2.12
C ILE A 103 2.90 -7.22 2.85
N VAL A 104 3.60 -6.11 2.59
CA VAL A 104 3.27 -4.81 3.19
C VAL A 104 1.86 -4.37 2.81
N GLY A 105 1.49 -4.44 1.53
CA GLY A 105 0.14 -4.09 1.08
C GLY A 105 -0.95 -4.95 1.73
N LEU A 106 -0.70 -6.25 1.90
CA LEU A 106 -1.63 -7.15 2.60
C LEU A 106 -1.75 -6.82 4.09
N VAL A 107 -0.62 -6.59 4.78
CA VAL A 107 -0.62 -6.21 6.20
C VAL A 107 -1.40 -4.92 6.41
N LEU A 108 -1.20 -3.91 5.55
CA LEU A 108 -1.95 -2.66 5.61
C LEU A 108 -3.45 -2.88 5.36
N LEU A 109 -3.83 -3.75 4.43
CA LEU A 109 -5.24 -4.06 4.16
C LEU A 109 -5.89 -4.81 5.33
N VAL A 110 -5.18 -5.77 5.91
CA VAL A 110 -5.65 -6.53 7.09
C VAL A 110 -5.80 -5.59 8.29
N ALA A 111 -4.85 -4.68 8.51
CA ALA A 111 -4.94 -3.68 9.57
C ALA A 111 -6.19 -2.80 9.40
N LEU A 112 -6.46 -2.31 8.18
CA LEU A 112 -7.68 -1.55 7.90
C LEU A 112 -8.95 -2.37 8.18
N VAL A 113 -9.00 -3.63 7.72
CA VAL A 113 -10.16 -4.51 7.98
C VAL A 113 -10.34 -4.77 9.47
N ALA A 114 -9.25 -4.99 10.22
CA ALA A 114 -9.30 -5.16 11.66
C ALA A 114 -9.90 -3.93 12.35
N MET A 115 -9.46 -2.72 11.97
CA MET A 115 -10.02 -1.47 12.48
C MET A 115 -11.47 -1.21 12.03
N ILE A 116 -11.94 -1.80 10.93
CA ILE A 116 -13.36 -1.70 10.55
C ILE A 116 -14.21 -2.66 11.38
N MET A 117 -13.69 -3.85 11.67
CA MET A 117 -14.38 -4.87 12.46
C MET A 117 -14.41 -4.53 13.95
N ASP A 118 -13.36 -3.92 14.46
CA ASP A 118 -13.22 -3.42 15.82
C ASP A 118 -12.84 -1.93 15.76
N PRO A 119 -13.83 -1.03 15.61
CA PRO A 119 -13.59 0.39 15.37
C PRO A 119 -12.91 1.07 16.56
N PRO A 120 -12.00 2.02 16.30
CA PRO A 120 -11.38 2.78 17.36
C PRO A 120 -12.47 3.58 18.10
N PHE A 121 -12.39 3.58 19.43
CA PHE A 121 -13.30 4.33 20.28
C PHE A 121 -12.54 4.94 21.45
N PHE A 122 -13.06 6.04 21.98
CA PHE A 122 -12.58 6.57 23.25
C PHE A 122 -13.76 6.90 24.15
N MET A 123 -13.54 6.78 25.45
CA MET A 123 -14.46 7.23 26.48
C MET A 123 -14.04 8.61 26.95
N TRP A 124 -15.03 9.45 27.22
CA TRP A 124 -14.79 10.78 27.76
C TRP A 124 -15.79 11.09 28.85
N ASP A 125 -15.33 11.83 29.84
CA ASP A 125 -16.12 12.39 30.91
C ASP A 125 -15.90 13.90 30.93
N GLY A 126 -16.95 14.65 31.26
CA GLY A 126 -16.96 16.10 31.33
C GLY A 126 -18.04 16.60 32.29
N GLN A 127 -18.14 17.92 32.43
CA GLN A 127 -19.13 18.55 33.27
C GLN A 127 -19.89 19.60 32.45
N ASP A 128 -21.22 19.58 32.51
CA ASP A 128 -22.04 20.60 31.85
C ASP A 128 -21.95 21.96 32.56
N GLU A 129 -22.51 23.01 31.95
CA GLU A 129 -22.52 24.37 32.52
C GLU A 129 -23.26 24.45 33.87
N GLN A 130 -24.09 23.46 34.20
CA GLN A 130 -24.84 23.34 35.44
C GLN A 130 -24.12 22.46 36.48
N GLY A 131 -22.90 22.02 36.20
CA GLY A 131 -22.09 21.22 37.11
C GLY A 131 -22.48 19.74 37.15
N ARG A 132 -23.29 19.22 36.21
CA ARG A 132 -23.63 17.80 36.14
C ARG A 132 -22.55 17.06 35.37
N TRP A 133 -22.16 15.90 35.88
CA TRP A 133 -21.28 14.98 35.17
C TRP A 133 -22.00 14.44 33.94
N ILE A 134 -21.36 14.61 32.79
CA ILE A 134 -21.75 14.03 31.51
C ILE A 134 -20.61 13.15 31.04
N GLY A 135 -20.94 12.08 30.34
CA GLY A 135 -19.93 11.17 29.80
C GLY A 135 -20.48 10.43 28.61
N GLY A 136 -19.58 9.88 27.81
CA GLY A 136 -19.94 9.23 26.57
C GLY A 136 -18.82 8.38 26.02
N MET A 137 -19.18 7.60 25.01
CA MET A 137 -18.24 6.83 24.20
C MET A 137 -18.40 7.28 22.75
N GLU A 138 -17.31 7.71 22.16
CA GLU A 138 -17.24 8.12 20.76
C GLU A 138 -16.62 6.98 19.96
N ILE A 139 -17.30 6.54 18.91
CA ILE A 139 -16.85 5.46 18.02
C ILE A 139 -16.49 6.08 16.68
N GLY A 140 -15.29 5.77 16.18
CA GLY A 140 -14.84 6.19 14.86
C GLY A 140 -15.44 5.31 13.79
N TYR A 141 -16.25 5.89 12.90
CA TYR A 141 -16.77 5.19 11.73
C TYR A 141 -15.86 5.39 10.52
N PRO A 142 -15.79 4.44 9.57
CA PRO A 142 -14.96 4.57 8.38
C PRO A 142 -15.36 5.81 7.57
N ALA A 143 -14.39 6.68 7.35
CA ALA A 143 -14.50 7.94 6.63
C ALA A 143 -13.79 7.84 5.26
N PRO A 144 -13.81 8.88 4.40
CA PRO A 144 -13.23 8.79 3.05
C PRO A 144 -11.75 8.36 3.01
N GLY A 145 -10.98 8.59 4.07
CA GLY A 145 -9.60 8.12 4.20
C GLY A 145 -9.47 6.60 4.20
N ALA A 146 -10.48 5.86 4.67
CA ALA A 146 -10.48 4.39 4.60
C ALA A 146 -10.41 3.88 3.16
N ALA A 147 -11.07 4.58 2.22
CA ALA A 147 -10.99 4.25 0.79
C ALA A 147 -9.60 4.55 0.21
N LEU A 148 -8.95 5.64 0.63
CA LEU A 148 -7.58 5.98 0.23
C LEU A 148 -6.56 4.97 0.78
N TRP A 149 -6.76 4.50 2.01
CA TRP A 149 -5.96 3.44 2.59
C TRP A 149 -6.07 2.17 1.74
N ALA A 150 -7.30 1.72 1.46
CA ALA A 150 -7.54 0.53 0.64
C ALA A 150 -6.90 0.67 -0.76
N LEU A 151 -7.02 1.84 -1.39
CA LEU A 151 -6.39 2.14 -2.68
C LEU A 151 -4.86 2.04 -2.60
N GLY A 152 -4.26 2.63 -1.57
CA GLY A 152 -2.81 2.57 -1.35
C GLY A 152 -2.31 1.14 -1.14
N SER A 153 -3.02 0.34 -0.34
CA SER A 153 -2.73 -1.07 -0.13
C SER A 153 -2.83 -1.87 -1.43
N ALA A 154 -3.91 -1.68 -2.19
CA ALA A 154 -4.10 -2.34 -3.48
C ALA A 154 -3.00 -1.97 -4.48
N ALA A 155 -2.55 -0.71 -4.50
CA ALA A 155 -1.46 -0.27 -5.36
C ALA A 155 -0.14 -1.02 -5.06
N LEU A 156 0.20 -1.22 -3.78
CA LEU A 156 1.39 -2.02 -3.40
C LEU A 156 1.26 -3.49 -3.83
N ILE A 157 0.10 -4.11 -3.59
CA ILE A 157 -0.14 -5.50 -3.96
C ILE A 157 0.00 -5.69 -5.47
N VAL A 158 -0.70 -4.86 -6.25
CA VAL A 158 -0.66 -4.90 -7.71
C VAL A 158 0.77 -4.63 -8.22
N GLY A 159 1.45 -3.65 -7.65
CA GLY A 159 2.83 -3.31 -8.02
C GLY A 159 3.81 -4.44 -7.76
N GLY A 160 3.67 -5.12 -6.62
CA GLY A 160 4.43 -6.31 -6.28
C GLY A 160 4.12 -7.49 -7.22
N ILE A 161 2.85 -7.75 -7.55
CA ILE A 161 2.50 -8.82 -8.51
C ILE A 161 3.14 -8.57 -9.89
N PHE A 162 3.06 -7.34 -10.41
CA PHE A 162 3.70 -6.99 -11.68
C PHE A 162 5.23 -7.08 -11.62
N GLY A 163 5.83 -6.72 -10.49
CA GLY A 163 7.26 -6.89 -10.25
C GLY A 163 7.70 -8.36 -10.27
N LEU A 164 6.92 -9.26 -9.65
CA LEU A 164 7.16 -10.71 -9.68
C LEU A 164 7.05 -11.28 -11.09
N ALA A 165 6.00 -10.94 -11.83
CA ALA A 165 5.76 -11.41 -13.19
C ALA A 165 6.91 -11.01 -14.14
N GLY A 166 7.35 -9.74 -14.07
CA GLY A 166 8.47 -9.24 -14.86
C GLY A 166 9.82 -9.90 -14.52
N SER A 167 10.03 -10.24 -13.24
CA SER A 167 11.24 -10.91 -12.75
C SER A 167 11.36 -12.36 -13.23
N ARG A 168 10.24 -13.10 -13.19
CA ARG A 168 10.17 -14.51 -13.64
C ARG A 168 10.44 -14.64 -15.14
N HIS A 169 9.90 -13.73 -15.95
CA HIS A 169 10.11 -13.72 -17.39
C HIS A 169 11.59 -13.52 -17.78
N CYS A 170 12.28 -12.58 -17.11
CA CYS A 170 13.70 -12.32 -17.36
C CYS A 170 14.62 -13.48 -16.92
N ARG A 171 14.23 -14.23 -15.88
CA ARG A 171 15.00 -15.37 -15.37
C ARG A 171 14.87 -16.60 -16.29
N HIS A 172 13.66 -16.87 -16.81
CA HIS A 172 13.43 -17.98 -17.74
C HIS A 172 14.22 -17.81 -19.04
N ARG A 173 14.29 -16.58 -19.58
CA ARG A 173 15.08 -16.27 -20.78
C ARG A 173 16.59 -16.50 -20.58
N ARG A 174 17.17 -16.06 -19.46
CA ARG A 174 18.61 -16.27 -19.18
C ARG A 174 18.97 -17.74 -19.04
N HIS A 175 18.06 -18.56 -18.52
CA HIS A 175 18.25 -20.00 -18.50
C HIS A 175 18.20 -20.60 -19.92
N ALA A 176 17.23 -20.21 -20.74
CA ALA A 176 17.14 -20.68 -22.12
C ALA A 176 18.39 -20.31 -22.96
N GLU A 177 18.92 -19.09 -22.81
CA GLU A 177 20.14 -18.64 -23.49
C GLU A 177 21.39 -19.42 -23.03
N ARG A 178 21.53 -19.74 -21.74
CA ARG A 178 22.64 -20.59 -21.24
C ARG A 178 22.63 -22.01 -21.79
N PHE A 179 21.45 -22.62 -21.92
CA PHE A 179 21.33 -23.99 -22.44
C PHE A 179 21.40 -24.07 -23.98
N SER A 180 21.09 -22.97 -24.67
CA SER A 180 21.30 -22.85 -26.12
C SER A 180 22.75 -22.59 -26.49
N GLY A 181 23.52 -21.88 -25.64
CA GLY A 181 24.93 -21.55 -25.88
C GLY A 181 25.92 -22.67 -25.58
N SER A 182 25.48 -23.78 -24.96
CA SER A 182 26.34 -24.93 -24.63
C SER A 182 26.31 -26.04 -25.70
N ARG A 183 25.77 -25.76 -26.90
CA ARG A 183 25.82 -26.65 -28.06
C ARG A 183 26.77 -26.11 -29.13
N PHE A 184 28.03 -25.87 -28.79
CA PHE A 184 29.15 -25.83 -29.73
C PHE A 184 30.42 -26.25 -28.99
#